data_AF-A0A9X4BHR5-F1
#
_entry.id   AF-A0A9X4BHR5-F1
#
_cell.length_a   1.000
_cell.length_b   1.000
_cell.length_c   1.000
_cell.angle_alpha   90.00
_cell.angle_beta   90.00
_cell.angle_gamma   90.00
#
_symmetry.space_group_name_H-M   'P 1'
#
loop_
_entity.id
_entity.type
_entity.pdbx_description
1 polymer ?
#
loop_
_entity_poly.entity_id
_entity_poly.type
_entity_poly.pdbx_seq_one_letter_code
_entity_poly.pdbx_strand_id
1 'polypeptide(L)'
;MNMIKKLPLTMAVIAALCPISVLAQEFTQEQIDAIVAKAVDKALAERQAKMDAAVAKKADVVTEPQSAAQSPDMAIPFGIKFTGYARYGAHFQAADQKYVAVDGSYNGASAIGRLGNEGNGGEFQLSKAFKGENGAIWDVNVMIDHWGDEVNLKKAYAGVTNILASNPNAYIWAGRDFHQRPQQGINDYFWMNHDGQGAGVKNFDIGGV
;
A
#
# COMPACT_ATOMS: atom_id res chain seq x y z
N MET A 1 63.44 -15.71 -17.86
CA MET A 1 62.11 -15.98 -17.25
C MET A 1 61.44 -14.65 -17.00
N ASN A 2 60.41 -14.33 -17.78
CA ASN A 2 59.82 -13.00 -17.86
C ASN A 2 58.86 -12.73 -16.70
N MET A 3 59.09 -11.64 -15.99
CA MET A 3 58.19 -11.08 -14.97
C MET A 3 56.92 -10.54 -15.62
N ILE A 4 55.77 -11.16 -15.35
CA ILE A 4 54.46 -10.59 -15.69
C ILE A 4 54.07 -9.62 -14.56
N LYS A 5 54.24 -8.31 -14.80
CA LYS A 5 53.78 -7.25 -13.89
C LYS A 5 52.24 -7.24 -13.88
N LYS A 6 51.61 -7.60 -12.75
CA LYS A 6 50.15 -7.50 -12.58
C LYS A 6 49.77 -6.01 -12.46
N LEU A 7 48.79 -5.60 -13.26
CA LEU A 7 48.22 -4.26 -13.20
C LEU A 7 47.48 -4.08 -11.85
N PRO A 8 47.69 -2.99 -11.10
CA PRO A 8 46.96 -2.74 -9.86
C PRO A 8 45.46 -2.60 -10.17
N LEU A 9 44.62 -3.23 -9.32
CA LEU A 9 43.17 -3.33 -9.49
C LEU A 9 42.48 -1.97 -9.71
N THR A 10 43.05 -0.91 -9.13
CA THR A 10 42.63 0.49 -9.31
C THR A 10 42.71 0.96 -10.76
N MET A 11 43.75 0.56 -11.51
CA MET A 11 43.87 0.89 -12.94
C MET A 11 42.83 0.16 -13.81
N ALA A 12 42.44 -1.06 -13.43
CA ALA A 12 41.43 -1.83 -14.14
C ALA A 12 40.02 -1.22 -13.99
N VAL A 13 39.72 -0.65 -12.81
CA VAL A 13 38.46 0.06 -12.55
C VAL A 13 38.38 1.37 -13.34
N ILE A 14 39.49 2.12 -13.44
CA ILE A 14 39.56 3.35 -14.23
C ILE A 14 39.36 3.08 -15.72
N ALA A 15 39.94 1.99 -16.25
CA ALA A 15 39.79 1.60 -17.64
C ALA A 15 38.36 1.15 -18.02
N ALA A 16 37.59 0.62 -17.07
CA ALA A 16 36.22 0.15 -17.31
C ALA A 16 35.17 1.28 -17.27
N LEU A 17 35.48 2.42 -16.64
CA LEU A 17 34.51 3.49 -16.38
C LEU A 17 34.71 4.76 -17.23
N CYS A 18 35.82 4.88 -17.97
CA CYS A 18 36.11 6.07 -18.79
C CYS A 18 36.38 5.67 -20.25
N PRO A 19 35.48 5.99 -21.21
CA PRO A 19 35.84 5.95 -22.62
C PRO A 19 36.97 6.96 -22.87
N ILE A 20 38.06 6.46 -23.45
CA ILE A 20 39.36 7.11 -23.58
C ILE A 20 39.23 8.45 -24.33
N SER A 21 39.40 9.55 -23.61
CA SER A 21 40.01 10.81 -24.09
C SER A 21 40.13 11.82 -22.94
N VAL A 22 40.99 11.52 -21.96
CA VAL A 22 41.56 12.56 -21.10
C VAL A 22 43.08 12.41 -21.18
N LEU A 23 43.67 13.40 -21.83
CA LEU A 23 45.11 13.63 -21.93
C LEU A 23 45.77 13.53 -20.56
N ALA A 24 46.99 13.00 -20.56
CA ALA A 24 47.84 12.80 -19.40
C ALA A 24 47.84 14.01 -18.45
N GLN A 25 47.11 13.89 -17.35
CA GLN A 25 47.24 14.74 -16.19
C GLN A 25 47.47 13.80 -15.01
N GLU A 26 48.67 13.87 -14.43
CA GLU A 26 49.02 13.09 -13.25
C GLU A 26 48.16 13.57 -12.08
N PHE A 27 47.04 12.88 -11.85
CA PHE A 27 46.23 13.10 -10.66
C PHE A 27 46.94 12.46 -9.47
N THR A 28 47.10 13.24 -8.40
CA THR A 28 47.60 12.72 -7.11
C THR A 28 46.62 11.70 -6.53
N GLN A 29 47.10 10.78 -5.69
CA GLN A 29 46.26 9.73 -5.08
C GLN A 29 45.02 10.32 -4.38
N GLU A 30 45.16 11.48 -3.74
CA GLU A 30 44.08 12.22 -3.08
C GLU A 30 43.00 12.70 -4.06
N GLN A 31 43.38 13.11 -5.28
CA GLN A 31 42.43 13.51 -6.32
C GLN A 31 41.67 12.30 -6.88
N ILE A 32 42.33 11.15 -6.99
CA ILE A 32 41.69 9.89 -7.39
C ILE A 32 40.67 9.47 -6.33
N ASP A 33 41.04 9.49 -5.06
CA ASP A 33 40.16 9.10 -3.95
C ASP A 33 38.93 10.04 -3.85
N ALA A 34 39.12 11.34 -4.08
CA ALA A 34 38.02 12.31 -4.13
C ALA A 34 37.06 12.08 -5.32
N ILE A 35 37.59 11.71 -6.48
CA ILE A 35 36.77 11.37 -7.67
C ILE A 35 35.98 10.07 -7.41
N VAL A 36 36.62 9.07 -6.81
CA VAL A 36 35.98 7.79 -6.48
C VAL A 36 34.89 7.99 -5.42
N ALA A 37 35.16 8.75 -4.35
CA ALA A 37 34.17 9.05 -3.31
C ALA A 37 32.93 9.72 -3.91
N LYS A 38 33.12 10.74 -4.75
CA LYS A 38 32.03 11.44 -5.43
C LYS A 38 31.23 10.54 -6.39
N ALA A 39 31.91 9.61 -7.07
CA ALA A 39 31.26 8.64 -7.94
C ALA A 39 30.43 7.62 -7.14
N VAL A 40 30.96 7.17 -5.99
CA VAL A 40 30.27 6.25 -5.08
C VAL A 40 29.04 6.91 -4.46
N ASP A 41 29.15 8.15 -3.97
CA ASP A 41 28.02 8.89 -3.40
C ASP A 41 26.91 9.09 -4.43
N LYS A 42 27.28 9.43 -5.68
CA LYS A 42 26.32 9.55 -6.78
C LYS A 42 25.65 8.23 -7.11
N ALA A 43 26.40 7.13 -7.17
CA ALA A 43 25.85 5.80 -7.42
C ALA A 43 24.91 5.34 -6.29
N LEU A 44 25.25 5.67 -5.03
CA LEU A 44 24.41 5.37 -3.88
C LEU A 44 23.10 6.17 -3.92
N ALA A 45 23.18 7.48 -4.23
CA ALA A 45 22.02 8.35 -4.36
C ALA A 45 21.09 7.93 -5.52
N GLU A 46 21.65 7.56 -6.68
CA GLU A 46 20.86 7.04 -7.81
C GLU A 46 20.20 5.68 -7.49
N ARG A 47 20.89 4.82 -6.72
CA ARG A 47 20.33 3.54 -6.27
C ARG A 47 19.21 3.75 -5.24
N GLN A 48 19.39 4.69 -4.30
CA GLN A 48 18.35 5.07 -3.35
C GLN A 48 17.13 5.63 -4.07
N ALA A 49 17.31 6.57 -5.00
CA ALA A 49 16.22 7.12 -5.81
C ALA A 49 15.49 6.05 -6.63
N LYS A 50 16.20 5.05 -7.18
CA LYS A 50 15.59 3.91 -7.86
C LYS A 50 14.81 2.99 -6.91
N MET A 51 15.30 2.80 -5.69
CA MET A 51 14.58 2.04 -4.67
C MET A 51 13.33 2.79 -4.20
N ASP A 52 13.43 4.09 -3.93
CA ASP A 52 12.29 4.93 -3.55
C ASP A 52 11.25 4.97 -4.67
N ALA A 53 11.68 5.08 -5.92
CA ALA A 53 10.80 5.02 -7.08
C ALA A 53 10.16 3.64 -7.27
N ALA A 54 10.87 2.54 -6.98
CA ALA A 54 10.31 1.19 -7.02
C ALA A 54 9.31 0.94 -5.88
N VAL A 55 9.55 1.50 -4.70
CA VAL A 55 8.62 1.48 -3.56
C VAL A 55 7.38 2.34 -3.85
N ALA A 56 7.53 3.48 -4.54
CA ALA A 56 6.42 4.29 -5.00
C ALA A 56 5.61 3.59 -6.12
N LYS A 57 6.28 2.78 -6.95
CA LYS A 57 5.68 1.98 -8.03
C LYS A 57 5.27 0.59 -7.55
N LYS A 58 4.69 0.49 -6.35
CA LYS A 58 3.90 -0.70 -5.99
C LYS A 58 2.91 -0.94 -7.12
N ALA A 59 2.88 -2.17 -7.65
CA ALA A 59 1.78 -2.60 -8.50
C ALA A 59 0.46 -2.15 -7.85
N ASP A 60 -0.53 -1.74 -8.65
CA ASP A 60 -1.88 -1.34 -8.24
C ASP A 60 -2.61 -2.47 -7.48
N VAL A 61 -2.06 -2.87 -6.35
CA VAL A 61 -2.76 -3.57 -5.30
C VAL A 61 -3.56 -2.46 -4.65
N VAL A 62 -4.77 -2.27 -5.18
CA VAL A 62 -5.77 -1.47 -4.50
C VAL A 62 -5.96 -2.16 -3.15
N THR A 63 -5.39 -1.56 -2.12
CA THR A 63 -5.88 -1.84 -0.77
C THR A 63 -7.24 -1.18 -0.73
N GLU A 64 -8.31 -1.98 -0.84
CA GLU A 64 -9.66 -1.51 -0.58
C GLU A 64 -9.64 -0.69 0.71
N PRO A 65 -10.43 0.40 0.81
CA PRO A 65 -10.36 1.33 1.92
C PRO A 65 -10.80 0.64 3.22
N GLN A 66 -9.86 -0.07 3.83
CA GLN A 66 -9.88 -0.32 5.25
C GLN A 66 -9.93 1.07 5.88
N SER A 67 -10.86 1.27 6.81
CA SER A 67 -10.98 2.55 7.49
C SER A 67 -9.61 2.87 8.08
N ALA A 68 -9.04 3.99 7.64
CA ALA A 68 -7.72 4.40 8.06
C ALA A 68 -7.73 4.51 9.59
N ALA A 69 -6.81 3.80 10.23
CA ALA A 69 -6.61 3.91 11.68
C ALA A 69 -6.36 5.38 12.02
N GLN A 70 -6.98 5.87 13.10
CA GLN A 70 -6.69 7.21 13.58
C GLN A 70 -5.25 7.26 14.08
N SER A 71 -4.55 8.35 13.81
CA SER A 71 -3.23 8.64 14.38
C SER A 71 -3.34 9.78 15.41
N PRO A 72 -2.43 9.85 16.40
CA PRO A 72 -2.47 10.88 17.44
C PRO A 72 -2.50 12.32 16.91
N ASP A 73 -1.85 12.55 15.76
CA ASP A 73 -1.67 13.87 15.16
C ASP A 73 -2.78 14.26 14.17
N MET A 74 -3.69 13.35 13.82
CA MET A 74 -4.79 13.67 12.91
C MET A 74 -5.84 14.55 13.61
N ALA A 75 -6.23 15.62 12.94
CA ALA A 75 -7.39 16.42 13.35
C ALA A 75 -8.64 15.53 13.32
N ILE A 76 -9.27 15.35 14.48
CA ILE A 76 -10.50 14.58 14.58
C ILE A 76 -11.60 15.39 13.89
N PRO A 77 -12.21 14.87 12.81
CA PRO A 77 -13.25 15.60 12.10
C PRO A 77 -14.45 15.82 13.03
N PHE A 78 -14.98 17.04 13.02
CA PHE A 78 -16.19 17.36 13.75
C PHE A 78 -17.39 16.67 13.08
N GLY A 79 -18.07 15.78 13.81
CA GLY A 79 -19.29 15.12 13.35
C GLY A 79 -19.09 13.66 12.96
N ILE A 80 -19.85 13.20 11.96
CA ILE A 80 -19.84 11.83 11.44
C ILE A 80 -19.15 11.86 10.07
N LYS A 81 -18.19 10.96 9.87
CA LYS A 81 -17.54 10.73 8.58
C LYS A 81 -18.31 9.64 7.82
N PHE A 82 -18.65 9.94 6.57
CA PHE A 82 -19.24 8.98 5.65
C PHE A 82 -18.17 8.50 4.66
N THR A 83 -18.08 7.18 4.48
CA THR A 83 -17.22 6.52 3.48
C THR A 83 -17.98 5.35 2.87
N GLY A 84 -17.66 4.94 1.66
CA GLY A 84 -18.32 3.78 1.06
C GLY A 84 -17.81 3.48 -0.34
N TYR A 85 -18.38 2.44 -0.91
CA TYR A 85 -18.16 2.00 -2.29
C TYR A 85 -19.53 1.68 -2.89
N ALA A 86 -19.77 2.05 -4.13
CA ALA A 86 -21.03 1.72 -4.79
C ALA A 86 -20.85 1.61 -6.30
N ARG A 87 -21.60 0.70 -6.91
CA ARG A 87 -21.74 0.58 -8.36
C ARG A 87 -23.22 0.43 -8.72
N TYR A 88 -23.66 1.28 -9.64
CA TYR A 88 -25.02 1.27 -10.16
C TYR A 88 -24.96 1.53 -11.67
N GLY A 89 -25.66 0.70 -12.43
CA GLY A 89 -25.73 0.78 -13.87
C GLY A 89 -26.97 0.09 -14.42
N ALA A 90 -27.09 0.16 -15.75
CA ALA A 90 -28.12 -0.53 -16.51
C ALA A 90 -27.46 -1.53 -17.45
N HIS A 91 -28.10 -2.68 -17.62
CA HIS A 91 -27.70 -3.70 -18.58
C HIS A 91 -28.81 -3.87 -19.62
N PHE A 92 -28.41 -4.03 -20.87
CA PHE A 92 -29.31 -4.32 -21.98
C PHE A 92 -28.71 -5.46 -22.81
N GLN A 93 -29.58 -6.35 -23.27
CA GLN A 93 -29.27 -7.55 -24.05
C GLN A 93 -30.32 -7.64 -25.16
N ALA A 94 -29.95 -8.16 -26.33
CA ALA A 94 -30.83 -8.16 -27.51
C ALA A 94 -31.96 -9.23 -27.49
N ALA A 95 -32.18 -9.93 -26.37
CA ALA A 95 -33.12 -11.07 -26.23
C ALA A 95 -33.59 -11.28 -24.77
N ASP A 96 -34.40 -12.31 -24.51
CA ASP A 96 -35.17 -12.60 -23.27
C ASP A 96 -34.38 -12.83 -21.96
N GLN A 97 -33.06 -12.59 -21.93
CA GLN A 97 -32.23 -12.76 -20.74
C GLN A 97 -31.96 -11.39 -20.08
N LYS A 98 -32.22 -11.30 -18.77
CA LYS A 98 -32.03 -10.07 -17.97
C LYS A 98 -30.55 -9.72 -17.74
N TYR A 99 -29.64 -10.68 -17.87
CA TYR A 99 -28.20 -10.55 -17.66
C TYR A 99 -27.44 -11.68 -18.36
N VAL A 100 -26.32 -11.39 -19.02
CA VAL A 100 -25.37 -12.42 -19.51
C VAL A 100 -24.19 -12.43 -18.55
N ALA A 101 -24.27 -13.26 -17.51
CA ALA A 101 -23.12 -13.56 -16.67
C ALA A 101 -22.17 -14.46 -17.45
N VAL A 102 -20.87 -14.29 -17.25
CA VAL A 102 -19.90 -15.31 -17.68
C VAL A 102 -19.90 -16.45 -16.67
N ASP A 103 -20.00 -17.67 -17.20
CA ASP A 103 -19.90 -18.90 -16.40
C ASP A 103 -18.48 -19.04 -15.83
N GLY A 104 -18.36 -19.45 -14.57
CA GLY A 104 -17.07 -19.57 -13.89
C GLY A 104 -16.59 -18.37 -13.06
N SER A 105 -17.50 -17.58 -12.47
CA SER A 105 -17.13 -16.66 -11.39
C SER A 105 -16.47 -17.44 -10.25
N TYR A 106 -15.16 -17.29 -10.12
CA TYR A 106 -14.42 -17.82 -8.98
C TYR A 106 -14.59 -16.83 -7.81
N ASN A 107 -15.13 -17.31 -6.70
CA ASN A 107 -15.21 -16.56 -5.44
C ASN A 107 -16.04 -15.25 -5.51
N GLY A 108 -17.07 -15.19 -6.36
CA GLY A 108 -17.93 -14.00 -6.50
C GLY A 108 -17.32 -12.86 -7.32
N ALA A 109 -16.10 -13.04 -7.83
CA ALA A 109 -15.40 -12.11 -8.70
C ALA A 109 -15.67 -12.44 -10.17
N SER A 110 -15.78 -11.43 -11.03
CA SER A 110 -15.68 -11.65 -12.48
C SER A 110 -14.21 -11.95 -12.79
N ALA A 111 -13.80 -13.21 -12.63
CA ALA A 111 -12.40 -13.64 -12.75
C ALA A 111 -11.75 -13.25 -14.09
N ILE A 112 -12.57 -12.91 -15.09
CA ILE A 112 -12.15 -12.46 -16.42
C ILE A 112 -12.14 -10.93 -16.62
N GLY A 113 -12.67 -10.14 -15.67
CA GLY A 113 -12.73 -8.67 -15.73
C GLY A 113 -14.11 -8.09 -15.41
N ARG A 114 -14.15 -6.99 -14.67
CA ARG A 114 -15.38 -6.40 -14.11
C ARG A 114 -16.08 -5.36 -14.99
N LEU A 115 -15.38 -4.78 -15.97
CA LEU A 115 -15.90 -3.67 -16.78
C LEU A 115 -17.15 -4.11 -17.58
N GLY A 116 -18.30 -3.50 -17.29
CA GLY A 116 -19.57 -3.83 -17.94
C GLY A 116 -20.13 -5.21 -17.60
N ASN A 117 -19.62 -5.87 -16.56
CA ASN A 117 -19.97 -7.24 -16.19
C ASN A 117 -20.33 -7.40 -14.70
N GLU A 118 -21.01 -6.42 -14.09
CA GLU A 118 -21.33 -6.46 -12.66
C GLU A 118 -22.74 -5.95 -12.36
N GLY A 119 -23.44 -6.63 -11.44
CA GLY A 119 -24.71 -6.16 -10.90
C GLY A 119 -24.56 -4.95 -9.96
N ASN A 120 -25.71 -4.39 -9.58
CA ASN A 120 -25.79 -3.19 -8.73
C ASN A 120 -25.64 -3.50 -7.24
N GLY A 121 -25.08 -2.55 -6.50
CA GLY A 121 -25.05 -2.55 -5.05
C GLY A 121 -23.94 -1.66 -4.49
N GLY A 122 -23.79 -1.66 -3.17
CA GLY A 122 -22.76 -0.89 -2.50
C GLY A 122 -22.67 -1.11 -1.00
N GLU A 123 -21.61 -0.54 -0.44
CA GLU A 123 -21.26 -0.53 0.97
C GLU A 123 -21.21 0.91 1.48
N PHE A 124 -21.81 1.15 2.63
CA PHE A 124 -21.98 2.46 3.22
C PHE A 124 -21.53 2.42 4.67
N GLN A 125 -20.52 3.22 5.00
CA GLN A 125 -19.93 3.29 6.32
C GLN A 125 -20.10 4.66 6.95
N LEU A 126 -20.47 4.65 8.23
CA LEU A 126 -20.46 5.79 9.13
C LEU A 126 -19.38 5.57 10.21
N SER A 127 -18.56 6.58 10.40
CA SER A 127 -17.48 6.58 11.38
C SER A 127 -17.58 7.83 12.25
N LYS A 128 -17.31 7.67 13.55
CA LYS A 128 -17.17 8.80 14.46
C LYS A 128 -15.92 8.61 15.30
N ALA A 129 -15.08 9.63 15.35
CA ALA A 129 -13.92 9.68 16.21
C ALA A 129 -14.09 10.75 17.30
N PHE A 130 -13.47 10.54 18.45
CA PHE A 130 -13.48 11.47 19.58
C PHE A 130 -12.22 11.33 20.44
N LYS A 131 -11.76 12.45 21.01
CA LYS A 131 -10.60 12.49 21.91
C LYS A 131 -11.07 12.50 23.35
N GLY A 132 -10.56 11.57 24.15
CA GLY A 132 -10.71 11.58 25.59
C GLY A 132 -9.82 12.62 26.26
N GLU A 133 -10.13 12.98 27.49
CA GLU A 133 -9.34 13.94 28.29
C GLU A 133 -7.90 13.48 28.52
N ASN A 134 -7.69 12.17 28.58
CA ASN A 134 -6.38 11.52 28.69
C ASN A 134 -5.58 11.51 27.38
N GLY A 135 -6.09 12.13 26.31
CA GLY A 135 -5.46 12.18 25.00
C GLY A 135 -5.73 10.96 24.11
N ALA A 136 -6.36 9.90 24.62
CA ALA A 136 -6.73 8.73 23.83
C ALA A 136 -7.72 9.13 22.72
N ILE A 137 -7.54 8.59 21.53
CA ILE A 137 -8.44 8.84 20.41
C ILE A 137 -9.19 7.56 20.11
N TRP A 138 -10.51 7.61 20.29
CA TRP A 138 -11.41 6.51 20.02
C TRP A 138 -12.13 6.73 18.69
N ASP A 139 -12.44 5.64 18.00
CA ASP A 139 -13.34 5.66 16.86
C ASP A 139 -14.30 4.48 16.86
N VAL A 140 -15.52 4.72 16.38
CA VAL A 140 -16.57 3.72 16.21
C VAL A 140 -17.01 3.74 14.75
N ASN A 141 -17.15 2.56 14.17
CA ASN A 141 -17.42 2.37 12.75
C ASN A 141 -18.53 1.35 12.55
N VAL A 142 -19.48 1.71 11.70
CA VAL A 142 -20.58 0.85 11.28
C VAL A 142 -20.67 0.89 9.76
N MET A 143 -20.62 -0.26 9.11
CA MET A 143 -20.80 -0.39 7.67
C MET A 143 -21.93 -1.36 7.36
N ILE A 144 -22.83 -0.89 6.51
CA ILE A 144 -23.95 -1.66 5.97
C ILE A 144 -23.68 -1.85 4.49
N ASP A 145 -23.94 -3.05 3.96
CA ASP A 145 -23.96 -3.26 2.52
C ASP A 145 -25.36 -3.57 2.01
N HIS A 146 -25.51 -3.38 0.71
CA HIS A 146 -26.70 -3.71 -0.04
C HIS A 146 -26.30 -4.26 -1.40
N TRP A 147 -26.57 -5.55 -1.62
CA TRP A 147 -26.33 -6.24 -2.88
C TRP A 147 -27.60 -6.99 -3.28
N GLY A 148 -28.21 -6.62 -4.41
CA GLY A 148 -29.51 -7.17 -4.80
C GLY A 148 -30.64 -6.67 -3.89
N ASP A 149 -31.29 -7.59 -3.17
CA ASP A 149 -32.41 -7.29 -2.25
C ASP A 149 -32.00 -7.42 -0.76
N GLU A 150 -30.74 -7.77 -0.49
CA GLU A 150 -30.26 -8.06 0.86
C GLU A 150 -29.49 -6.88 1.45
N VAL A 151 -29.73 -6.61 2.74
CA VAL A 151 -28.99 -5.63 3.54
C VAL A 151 -28.25 -6.35 4.65
N ASN A 152 -26.92 -6.20 4.74
CA ASN A 152 -26.14 -6.83 5.80
C ASN A 152 -25.31 -5.83 6.59
N LEU A 153 -25.08 -6.16 7.87
CA LEU A 153 -24.10 -5.48 8.70
C LEU A 153 -22.70 -6.05 8.44
N LYS A 154 -21.91 -5.34 7.65
CA LYS A 154 -20.56 -5.80 7.28
C LYS A 154 -19.48 -5.41 8.27
N LYS A 155 -19.57 -4.22 8.87
CA LYS A 155 -18.63 -3.77 9.89
C LYS A 155 -19.37 -3.20 11.08
N ALA A 156 -18.88 -3.52 12.27
CA ALA A 156 -19.33 -2.98 13.54
C ALA A 156 -18.17 -3.17 14.53
N TYR A 157 -17.31 -2.17 14.64
CA TYR A 157 -16.12 -2.24 15.47
C TYR A 157 -15.78 -0.89 16.08
N ALA A 158 -15.01 -0.95 17.16
CA ALA A 158 -14.40 0.21 17.77
C ALA A 158 -12.88 0.03 17.82
N GLY A 159 -12.16 1.13 17.84
CA GLY A 159 -10.74 1.12 18.10
C GLY A 159 -10.27 2.36 18.83
N VAL A 160 -9.02 2.29 19.25
CA VAL A 160 -8.37 3.31 20.06
C VAL A 160 -6.89 3.41 19.70
N THR A 161 -6.40 4.64 19.61
CA THR A 161 -4.98 4.97 19.49
C THR A 161 -4.55 5.92 20.61
N ASN A 162 -3.26 6.18 20.71
CA ASN A 162 -2.67 7.08 21.69
C ASN A 162 -2.91 6.66 23.16
N ILE A 163 -2.84 5.36 23.43
CA ILE A 163 -3.01 4.79 24.78
C ILE A 163 -1.73 4.15 25.34
N LEU A 164 -0.77 3.81 24.49
CA LEU A 164 0.52 3.24 24.89
C LEU A 164 1.59 4.32 24.77
N ALA A 165 2.15 4.77 25.90
CA ALA A 165 3.18 5.82 25.90
C ALA A 165 4.43 5.41 25.08
N SER A 166 4.79 4.12 25.11
CA SER A 166 5.91 3.56 24.34
C SER A 166 5.60 3.37 22.85
N ASN A 167 4.34 3.51 22.44
CA ASN A 167 3.85 3.15 21.12
C ASN A 167 2.57 3.98 20.80
N PRO A 168 2.68 5.32 20.73
CA PRO A 168 1.50 6.18 20.66
C PRO A 168 0.68 5.97 19.38
N ASN A 169 1.31 5.45 18.32
CA ASN A 169 0.67 5.14 17.04
C ASN A 169 -0.04 3.78 16.99
N ALA A 170 0.15 2.93 18.01
CA ALA A 170 -0.46 1.62 18.04
C ALA A 170 -1.99 1.76 18.15
N TYR A 171 -2.68 1.11 17.21
CA TYR A 171 -4.13 1.14 17.10
C TYR A 171 -4.72 -0.20 17.52
N ILE A 172 -5.38 -0.23 18.67
CA ILE A 172 -6.04 -1.43 19.19
C ILE A 172 -7.50 -1.40 18.73
N TRP A 173 -8.00 -2.52 18.21
CA TRP A 173 -9.36 -2.62 17.69
C TRP A 173 -10.05 -3.93 18.13
N ALA A 174 -11.37 -3.89 18.21
CA ALA A 174 -12.20 -5.06 18.44
C ALA A 174 -13.58 -4.89 17.78
N GLY A 175 -14.10 -5.96 17.20
CA GLY A 175 -15.39 -5.98 16.52
C GLY A 175 -15.36 -6.73 15.20
N ARG A 176 -16.37 -6.49 14.37
CA ARG A 176 -16.41 -6.97 12.99
C ARG A 176 -15.80 -5.91 12.07
N ASP A 177 -14.71 -6.23 11.40
CA ASP A 177 -13.99 -5.30 10.51
C ASP A 177 -13.29 -6.04 9.37
N PHE A 178 -12.91 -5.29 8.34
CA PHE A 178 -12.17 -5.78 7.20
C PHE A 178 -10.67 -5.78 7.47
N HIS A 179 -10.01 -6.88 7.13
CA HIS A 179 -8.60 -7.06 7.48
C HIS A 179 -7.81 -7.66 6.34
N GLN A 180 -6.71 -6.98 5.99
CA GLN A 180 -5.70 -7.48 5.05
C GLN A 180 -6.34 -7.97 3.74
N ARG A 181 -7.06 -7.05 3.07
CA ARG A 181 -7.76 -7.28 1.81
C ARG A 181 -7.05 -6.65 0.61
N PRO A 182 -5.88 -7.15 0.20
CA PRO A 182 -5.31 -6.72 -1.06
C PRO A 182 -6.13 -7.29 -2.22
N GLN A 183 -6.54 -6.39 -3.12
CA GLN A 183 -7.41 -6.70 -4.23
C GLN A 183 -6.74 -6.35 -5.56
N GLN A 184 -7.06 -7.14 -6.59
CA GLN A 184 -6.89 -6.75 -7.98
C GLN A 184 -8.17 -6.04 -8.47
N GLY A 185 -8.06 -4.74 -8.73
CA GLY A 185 -9.23 -3.91 -9.05
C GLY A 185 -9.95 -4.32 -10.34
N ILE A 186 -9.22 -4.81 -11.36
CA ILE A 186 -9.75 -5.10 -12.71
C ILE A 186 -10.73 -6.28 -12.72
N ASN A 187 -10.49 -7.31 -11.90
CA ASN A 187 -11.27 -8.55 -11.88
C ASN A 187 -12.02 -8.75 -10.55
N ASP A 188 -12.00 -7.77 -9.65
CA ASP A 188 -12.62 -7.84 -8.32
C ASP A 188 -12.09 -9.00 -7.44
N TYR A 189 -10.83 -9.40 -7.64
CA TYR A 189 -10.26 -10.58 -7.00
C TYR A 189 -9.43 -10.24 -5.75
N PHE A 190 -9.85 -10.79 -4.61
CA PHE A 190 -9.10 -10.77 -3.36
C PHE A 190 -8.20 -11.99 -3.26
N TRP A 191 -6.89 -11.79 -3.24
CA TRP A 191 -5.93 -12.89 -3.05
C TRP A 191 -5.61 -13.15 -1.57
N MET A 192 -6.04 -12.27 -0.67
CA MET A 192 -6.06 -12.48 0.77
C MET A 192 -7.28 -11.76 1.37
N ASN A 193 -7.93 -12.40 2.34
CA ASN A 193 -9.10 -11.86 3.03
C ASN A 193 -9.19 -12.46 4.44
N HIS A 194 -9.19 -11.61 5.46
CA HIS A 194 -9.35 -12.00 6.87
C HIS A 194 -10.52 -11.28 7.54
N ASP A 195 -11.58 -10.99 6.79
CA ASP A 195 -12.76 -10.30 7.27
C ASP A 195 -13.52 -11.15 8.29
N GLY A 196 -13.95 -10.52 9.37
CA GLY A 196 -14.72 -11.23 10.37
C GLY A 196 -14.77 -10.52 11.72
N GLN A 197 -15.31 -11.26 12.69
CA GLN A 197 -15.32 -10.86 14.09
C GLN A 197 -13.94 -11.15 14.70
N GLY A 198 -13.33 -10.16 15.31
CA GLY A 198 -12.03 -10.33 15.94
C GLY A 198 -11.59 -9.13 16.76
N ALA A 199 -10.29 -9.12 17.07
CA ALA A 199 -9.60 -8.02 17.69
C ALA A 199 -8.12 -8.07 17.29
N GLY A 200 -7.40 -6.96 17.45
CA GLY A 200 -5.97 -6.93 17.17
C GLY A 200 -5.35 -5.56 17.38
N VAL A 201 -4.07 -5.46 17.00
CA VAL A 201 -3.30 -4.23 17.06
C VAL A 201 -2.71 -3.94 15.67
N LYS A 202 -2.92 -2.73 15.17
CA LYS A 202 -2.34 -2.21 13.92
C LYS A 202 -1.26 -1.17 14.29
N ASN A 203 -0.30 -0.93 13.40
CA ASN A 203 0.72 0.11 13.54
C ASN A 203 1.54 0.05 14.84
N PHE A 204 1.78 -1.16 15.36
CA PHE A 204 2.68 -1.34 16.48
C PHE A 204 4.13 -1.25 15.97
N ASP A 205 4.91 -0.34 16.53
CA ASP A 205 6.32 -0.18 16.19
C ASP A 205 7.15 -1.19 16.99
N ILE A 206 7.84 -2.05 16.26
CA ILE A 206 8.73 -3.09 16.81
C ILE A 206 10.21 -2.68 16.73
N GLY A 207 10.51 -1.46 16.28
CA GLY A 207 11.86 -1.01 15.97
C GLY A 207 12.33 -1.55 14.62
N GLY A 208 12.67 -0.65 13.69
CA GLY A 208 13.31 -1.01 12.43
C GLY A 208 14.80 -1.30 12.62
N VAL A 209 15.36 -2.16 11.76
CA VAL A 209 16.81 -2.33 11.54
C VAL A 209 17.24 -1.46 10.37
#